data_AF-A0A7S0KKR9-F1
#
_entry.id   AF-A0A7S0KKR9-F1
#
_cell.length_a   1.000
_cell.length_b   1.000
_cell.length_c   1.000
_cell.angle_alpha   90.00
_cell.angle_beta   90.00
_cell.angle_gamma   90.00
#
_symmetry.space_group_name_H-M   'P 1'
#
loop_
_entity.id
_entity.type
_entity.pdbx_description
1 polymer ?
#
loop_
_entity_poly.entity_id
_entity_poly.type
_entity_poly.pdbx_seq_one_letter_code
_entity_poly.pdbx_strand_id
1 'polypeptide(L)'
;MDCRARASLHATASTSAAPRARRLDVRCMARKPTRLSQNKKNAKLRENAEKARRTKLRRELNSRSTAPGELTPQQRVDAADHEARRWLGQHFLIDHSVILDALDAAAVTDGDRILEIGPGTGNLTVELVKAGAVITAVEKDRNLADKLRTQYDGDDAVTVHEADFLKWNVAREFEHVTAKVAALNAIGADERGVYPGDAHRAKVVANIPYNITTDILKTLLPMGDTFRDMVFMFQEEVARRLIRQDSGASDYRPMSVRVHYYSEPYYIRPVTASCFDPPPNVESCLVGFRPKPRRELPALRGTEKQFFSFVQACFAQKRKMLKNNLRAVCDDEVIAAALEYLGRDEKTRAQQLTMDEYVRLFNFVRSSKGASKQRESESSRIESAGKESKSVRERRARVERATSRLVAQAVGRDVLDEDDDDDDEGIIEV
;
A
#
# COMPACT_ATOMS: atom_id res chain seq x y z
N MET A 1 20.25 -72.74 -50.35
CA MET A 1 21.14 -73.22 -49.25
C MET A 1 22.45 -72.48 -49.42
N ASP A 2 22.51 -71.30 -48.82
CA ASP A 2 23.04 -70.11 -49.50
C ASP A 2 24.15 -69.45 -48.68
N CYS A 3 25.35 -69.34 -49.25
CA CYS A 3 25.80 -68.26 -50.15
C CYS A 3 26.04 -66.96 -49.36
N ARG A 4 27.30 -66.65 -49.03
CA ARG A 4 28.32 -65.97 -49.88
C ARG A 4 28.20 -64.44 -49.83
N ALA A 5 29.35 -63.84 -49.50
CA ALA A 5 29.93 -62.67 -50.16
C ALA A 5 29.16 -61.35 -49.96
N ARG A 6 29.71 -60.13 -50.11
CA ARG A 6 30.85 -59.55 -50.82
C ARG A 6 31.14 -58.22 -50.07
N ALA A 7 32.39 -57.76 -49.96
CA ALA A 7 33.03 -56.82 -50.89
C ALA A 7 32.16 -55.56 -51.13
N SER A 8 32.64 -54.32 -51.21
CA SER A 8 33.97 -53.76 -51.41
C SER A 8 33.70 -52.27 -51.70
N LEU A 9 34.60 -51.38 -51.27
CA LEU A 9 35.07 -50.15 -51.96
C LEU A 9 33.98 -49.17 -52.48
N HIS A 10 33.95 -47.91 -52.09
CA HIS A 10 34.85 -46.80 -52.48
C HIS A 10 34.05 -45.53 -52.09
N ALA A 11 34.56 -44.34 -51.82
CA ALA A 11 35.87 -43.73 -51.98
C ALA A 11 35.85 -42.36 -51.28
N THR A 12 37.04 -41.91 -50.85
CA THR A 12 37.57 -40.53 -50.94
C THR A 12 36.82 -39.41 -50.20
N ALA A 13 37.37 -38.93 -49.08
CA ALA A 13 38.31 -37.78 -48.99
C ALA A 13 37.51 -36.50 -48.65
N SER A 14 37.89 -35.59 -47.76
CA SER A 14 39.15 -35.28 -47.08
C SER A 14 38.84 -34.28 -45.96
N THR A 15 39.62 -34.33 -44.85
CA THR A 15 40.03 -33.22 -43.94
C THR A 15 38.95 -32.48 -43.14
N SER A 16 39.04 -32.22 -41.83
CA SER A 16 40.16 -32.23 -40.86
C SER A 16 39.61 -32.39 -39.43
N ALA A 17 40.18 -33.31 -38.64
CA ALA A 17 39.81 -33.50 -37.23
C ALA A 17 40.67 -32.63 -36.29
N ALA A 18 40.01 -31.86 -35.42
CA ALA A 18 40.59 -31.05 -34.36
C ALA A 18 40.47 -31.78 -32.99
N PRO A 19 41.23 -31.36 -31.95
CA PRO A 19 41.79 -32.27 -30.94
C PRO A 19 40.93 -32.48 -29.68
N ARG A 20 41.26 -33.57 -28.98
CA ARG A 20 40.71 -34.06 -27.69
C ARG A 20 40.48 -32.96 -26.65
N ALA A 21 39.22 -32.77 -26.27
CA ALA A 21 38.83 -31.94 -25.12
C ALA A 21 39.02 -32.70 -23.80
N ARG A 22 39.78 -32.10 -22.87
CA ARG A 22 39.84 -32.48 -21.46
C ARG A 22 38.49 -32.19 -20.80
N ARG A 23 37.96 -33.15 -20.04
CA ARG A 23 36.78 -32.94 -19.18
C ARG A 23 37.17 -31.97 -18.06
N LEU A 24 36.63 -30.76 -18.12
CA LEU A 24 36.58 -29.84 -16.98
C LEU A 24 35.39 -30.22 -16.11
N ASP A 25 35.68 -30.45 -14.83
CA ASP A 25 34.70 -30.71 -13.78
C ASP A 25 34.00 -29.39 -13.43
N VAL A 26 32.84 -29.14 -14.04
CA VAL A 26 32.02 -27.96 -13.75
C VAL A 26 31.15 -28.30 -12.54
N ARG A 27 31.63 -27.92 -11.35
CA ARG A 27 30.80 -27.78 -10.14
C ARG A 27 29.60 -26.89 -10.51
N CYS A 28 28.41 -27.48 -10.47
CA CYS A 28 27.14 -26.78 -10.65
C CYS A 28 27.01 -25.70 -9.55
N MET A 29 27.33 -24.46 -9.88
CA MET A 29 26.94 -23.32 -9.05
C MET A 29 25.42 -23.15 -9.16
N ALA A 30 24.71 -23.53 -8.11
CA ALA A 30 23.29 -23.25 -7.96
C ALA A 30 23.07 -21.74 -8.10
N ARG A 31 22.38 -21.31 -9.17
CA ARG A 31 22.02 -19.91 -9.39
C ARG A 31 21.20 -19.43 -8.20
N LYS A 32 21.68 -18.37 -7.51
CA LYS A 32 20.91 -17.70 -6.47
C LYS A 32 19.57 -17.25 -7.05
N PRO A 33 18.43 -17.52 -6.39
CA PRO A 33 17.11 -17.13 -6.88
C PRO A 33 17.03 -15.61 -7.07
N THR A 34 16.42 -15.16 -8.16
CA THR A 34 16.19 -13.73 -8.45
C THR A 34 15.29 -13.08 -7.39
N ARG A 35 15.47 -11.78 -7.10
CA ARG A 35 14.66 -11.00 -6.12
C ARG A 35 13.15 -11.21 -6.28
N LEU A 36 12.64 -11.28 -7.52
CA LEU A 36 11.22 -11.56 -7.79
C LEU A 36 10.77 -12.98 -7.34
N SER A 37 11.64 -13.98 -7.47
CA SER A 37 11.32 -15.35 -7.04
C SER A 37 11.41 -15.51 -5.51
N GLN A 38 12.31 -14.78 -4.86
CA GLN A 38 12.37 -14.67 -3.40
C GLN A 38 11.13 -13.96 -2.84
N ASN A 39 10.66 -12.88 -3.47
CA ASN A 39 9.44 -12.18 -3.07
C ASN A 39 8.19 -13.07 -3.15
N LYS A 40 8.03 -13.85 -4.22
CA LYS A 40 6.91 -14.81 -4.34
C LYS A 40 6.98 -15.94 -3.30
N LYS A 41 8.17 -16.44 -3.00
CA LYS A 41 8.38 -17.50 -2.01
C LYS A 41 8.12 -17.00 -0.59
N ASN A 42 8.54 -15.76 -0.28
CA ASN A 42 8.27 -15.09 1.00
C ASN A 42 6.78 -14.78 1.18
N ALA A 43 6.07 -14.37 0.12
CA ALA A 43 4.62 -14.17 0.15
C ALA A 43 3.87 -15.48 0.46
N LYS A 44 4.28 -16.60 -0.15
CA LYS A 44 3.69 -17.93 0.09
C LYS A 44 3.93 -18.42 1.53
N LEU A 45 5.11 -18.17 2.08
CA LEU A 45 5.45 -18.51 3.47
C LEU A 45 4.65 -17.68 4.47
N ARG A 46 4.46 -16.38 4.19
CA ARG A 46 3.57 -15.50 4.98
C ARG A 46 2.13 -15.99 4.96
N GLU A 47 1.59 -16.33 3.77
CA GLU A 47 0.23 -16.88 3.60
C GLU A 47 0.01 -18.16 4.43
N ASN A 48 0.97 -19.08 4.41
CA ASN A 48 0.89 -20.34 5.15
C ASN A 48 1.00 -20.13 6.67
N ALA A 49 1.89 -19.24 7.13
CA ALA A 49 2.02 -18.91 8.54
C ALA A 49 0.76 -18.20 9.07
N GLU A 50 0.16 -17.34 8.26
CA GLU A 50 -1.09 -16.64 8.54
C GLU A 50 -2.27 -17.62 8.63
N LYS A 51 -2.35 -18.61 7.73
CA LYS A 51 -3.36 -19.68 7.77
C LYS A 51 -3.23 -20.60 8.98
N ALA A 52 -2.01 -20.94 9.39
CA ALA A 52 -1.76 -21.73 10.59
C ALA A 52 -2.12 -20.96 11.87
N ARG A 53 -1.79 -19.66 11.93
CA ARG A 53 -2.21 -18.76 13.02
C ARG A 53 -3.73 -18.64 13.12
N ARG A 54 -4.43 -18.41 12.00
CA ARG A 54 -5.91 -18.41 11.90
C ARG A 54 -6.54 -19.65 12.53
N THR A 55 -6.01 -20.83 12.20
CA THR A 55 -6.55 -22.09 12.71
C THR A 55 -6.37 -22.24 14.22
N LYS A 56 -5.26 -21.71 14.76
CA LYS A 56 -4.95 -21.76 16.20
C LYS A 56 -5.80 -20.75 16.98
N LEU A 57 -5.84 -19.49 16.54
CA LEU A 57 -6.60 -18.43 17.21
C LEU A 57 -8.10 -18.74 17.21
N ARG A 58 -8.65 -19.24 16.10
CA ARG A 58 -10.05 -19.66 16.03
C ARG A 58 -10.40 -20.79 16.99
N ARG A 59 -9.48 -21.73 17.25
CA ARG A 59 -9.67 -22.77 18.26
C ARG A 59 -9.62 -22.21 19.68
N GLU A 60 -8.69 -21.29 19.95
CA GLU A 60 -8.55 -20.62 21.25
C GLU A 60 -9.76 -19.73 21.56
N LEU A 61 -10.22 -18.90 20.62
CA LEU A 61 -11.42 -18.06 20.76
C LEU A 61 -12.70 -18.88 20.89
N ASN A 62 -12.87 -19.94 20.08
CA ASN A 62 -14.02 -20.83 20.23
C ASN A 62 -14.01 -21.59 21.57
N SER A 63 -12.84 -21.89 22.14
CA SER A 63 -12.73 -22.53 23.46
C SER A 63 -13.00 -21.56 24.62
N ARG A 64 -12.86 -20.25 24.39
CA ARG A 64 -13.18 -19.17 25.35
C ARG A 64 -14.62 -18.65 25.21
N SER A 65 -15.28 -18.96 24.10
CA SER A 65 -16.63 -18.48 23.82
C SER A 65 -17.65 -19.26 24.66
N THR A 66 -18.43 -18.51 25.43
CA THR A 66 -19.50 -18.92 26.37
C THR A 66 -19.05 -19.24 27.80
N ALA A 67 -18.53 -18.24 28.50
CA ALA A 67 -18.68 -18.21 29.95
C ALA A 67 -20.19 -18.06 30.29
N PRO A 68 -20.72 -18.76 31.31
CA PRO A 68 -22.12 -18.63 31.71
C PRO A 68 -22.46 -17.18 32.09
N GLY A 69 -23.48 -16.60 31.45
CA GLY A 69 -23.98 -15.24 31.74
C GLY A 69 -23.60 -14.15 30.74
N GLU A 70 -22.82 -14.47 29.70
CA GLU A 70 -22.43 -13.48 28.69
C GLU A 70 -23.49 -13.28 27.59
N LEU A 71 -23.82 -12.02 27.28
CA LEU A 71 -24.78 -11.68 26.23
C LEU A 71 -24.21 -11.98 24.83
N THR A 72 -25.01 -12.60 23.98
CA THR A 72 -24.70 -12.78 22.55
C THR A 72 -24.65 -11.42 21.81
N PRO A 73 -24.02 -11.35 20.63
CA PRO A 73 -24.02 -10.12 19.83
C PRO A 73 -25.43 -9.57 19.56
N GLN A 74 -26.41 -10.44 19.30
CA GLN A 74 -27.81 -10.03 19.11
C GLN A 74 -28.42 -9.50 20.42
N GLN A 75 -28.21 -10.17 21.55
CA GLN A 75 -28.74 -9.72 22.84
C GLN A 75 -28.18 -8.35 23.27
N ARG A 76 -26.91 -8.06 22.94
CA ARG A 76 -26.31 -6.73 23.17
C ARG A 76 -26.97 -5.65 22.31
N VAL A 77 -27.30 -6.00 21.06
CA VAL A 77 -28.07 -5.11 20.17
C VAL A 77 -29.49 -4.90 20.70
N ASP A 78 -30.16 -5.94 21.20
CA ASP A 78 -31.50 -5.86 21.80
C ASP A 78 -31.55 -5.03 23.08
N ALA A 79 -30.50 -5.06 23.90
CA ALA A 79 -30.35 -4.19 25.06
C ALA A 79 -30.02 -2.72 24.68
N ALA A 80 -29.56 -2.47 23.46
CA ALA A 80 -29.32 -1.14 22.94
C ALA A 80 -30.63 -0.55 22.37
N ASP A 81 -31.31 0.20 23.24
CA ASP A 81 -32.57 0.95 23.05
C ASP A 81 -33.03 1.19 21.59
N HIS A 82 -34.30 0.86 21.34
CA HIS A 82 -34.91 0.69 20.02
C HIS A 82 -35.05 1.98 19.20
N GLU A 83 -35.14 3.16 19.82
CA GLU A 83 -35.34 4.43 19.10
C GLU A 83 -34.07 4.97 18.42
N ALA A 84 -32.89 4.68 18.98
CA ALA A 84 -31.59 5.05 18.38
C ALA A 84 -31.32 4.30 17.07
N ARG A 85 -31.94 3.11 16.88
CA ARG A 85 -31.73 2.20 15.74
C ARG A 85 -32.12 2.78 14.38
N ARG A 86 -33.01 3.79 14.31
CA ARG A 86 -33.60 4.27 13.04
C ARG A 86 -33.06 5.60 12.53
N TRP A 87 -32.56 6.47 13.39
CA TRP A 87 -32.28 7.87 13.01
C TRP A 87 -30.85 8.12 12.49
N LEU A 88 -29.89 7.23 12.77
CA LEU A 88 -28.48 7.42 12.42
C LEU A 88 -27.95 6.48 11.31
N GLY A 89 -28.78 5.58 10.77
CA GLY A 89 -28.36 4.63 9.73
C GLY A 89 -27.29 3.64 10.22
N GLN A 90 -27.28 3.33 11.51
CA GLN A 90 -26.34 2.39 12.13
C GLN A 90 -26.76 0.95 11.85
N HIS A 91 -25.79 0.12 11.46
CA HIS A 91 -25.95 -1.31 11.22
C HIS A 91 -25.00 -2.07 12.16
N PHE A 92 -25.55 -2.69 13.20
CA PHE A 92 -24.73 -3.38 14.20
C PHE A 92 -24.37 -4.78 13.71
N LEU A 93 -23.09 -5.13 13.77
CA LEU A 93 -22.62 -6.45 13.38
C LEU A 93 -22.99 -7.47 14.46
N ILE A 94 -23.81 -8.46 14.11
CA ILE A 94 -24.31 -9.51 15.01
C ILE A 94 -23.74 -10.89 14.70
N ASP A 95 -23.18 -11.10 13.50
CA ASP A 95 -22.59 -12.37 13.12
C ASP A 95 -21.19 -12.52 13.74
N HIS A 96 -21.08 -13.46 14.70
CA HIS A 96 -19.84 -13.72 15.43
C HIS A 96 -18.71 -14.23 14.52
N SER A 97 -19.02 -14.95 13.43
CA SER A 97 -18.00 -15.44 12.51
C SER A 97 -17.31 -14.29 11.76
N VAL A 98 -18.05 -13.23 11.40
CA VAL A 98 -17.49 -12.01 10.80
C VAL A 98 -16.52 -11.33 11.76
N ILE A 99 -16.90 -11.22 13.04
CA ILE A 99 -16.07 -10.60 14.08
C ILE A 99 -14.75 -11.36 14.22
N LEU A 100 -14.81 -12.70 14.36
CA LEU A 100 -13.63 -13.54 14.46
C LEU A 100 -12.74 -13.44 13.22
N ASP A 101 -13.32 -13.41 12.01
CA ASP A 101 -12.54 -13.25 10.77
C ASP A 101 -11.82 -11.87 10.72
N ALA A 102 -12.37 -10.83 11.35
CA ALA A 102 -11.74 -9.52 11.46
C ALA A 102 -10.54 -9.52 12.42
N LEU A 103 -10.69 -10.13 13.59
CA LEU A 103 -9.59 -10.34 14.53
C LEU A 103 -8.47 -11.16 13.89
N ASP A 104 -8.84 -12.26 13.22
CA ASP A 104 -7.92 -13.13 12.51
C ASP A 104 -7.15 -12.39 11.40
N ALA A 105 -7.85 -11.56 10.61
CA ALA A 105 -7.23 -10.79 9.53
C ALA A 105 -6.32 -9.67 10.00
N ALA A 106 -6.57 -9.10 11.18
CA ALA A 106 -5.67 -8.17 11.87
C ALA A 106 -4.58 -8.91 12.68
N ALA A 107 -4.61 -10.25 12.68
CA ALA A 107 -3.74 -11.10 13.46
C ALA A 107 -3.66 -10.67 14.93
N VAL A 108 -4.81 -10.36 15.55
CA VAL A 108 -4.90 -9.86 16.93
C VAL A 108 -4.33 -10.89 17.90
N THR A 109 -3.49 -10.42 18.81
CA THR A 109 -2.84 -11.19 19.87
C THR A 109 -2.84 -10.42 21.18
N ASP A 110 -2.62 -11.14 22.28
CA ASP A 110 -2.50 -10.59 23.63
C ASP A 110 -1.51 -9.41 23.69
N GLY A 111 -1.92 -8.32 24.33
CA GLY A 111 -1.15 -7.08 24.46
C GLY A 111 -1.17 -6.14 23.24
N ASP A 112 -1.84 -6.51 22.14
CA ASP A 112 -1.99 -5.61 20.99
C ASP A 112 -2.75 -4.34 21.38
N ARG A 113 -2.28 -3.19 20.88
CA ARG A 113 -3.01 -1.92 20.99
C ARG A 113 -3.91 -1.74 19.78
N ILE A 114 -5.21 -1.59 20.01
CA ILE A 114 -6.22 -1.56 18.95
C ILE A 114 -7.03 -0.27 19.04
N LEU A 115 -7.13 0.44 17.91
CA LEU A 115 -8.11 1.48 17.71
C LEU A 115 -9.40 0.85 17.15
N GLU A 116 -10.50 1.03 17.85
CA GLU A 116 -11.84 0.67 17.37
C GLU A 116 -12.65 1.96 17.12
N ILE A 117 -13.16 2.12 15.90
CA ILE A 117 -13.92 3.31 15.48
C ILE A 117 -15.39 2.92 15.35
N GLY A 118 -16.26 3.56 16.13
CA GLY A 118 -17.68 3.23 16.18
C GLY A 118 -17.93 1.83 16.76
N PRO A 119 -17.51 1.56 18.01
CA PRO A 119 -17.74 0.27 18.66
C PRO A 119 -19.22 -0.10 18.79
N GLY A 120 -20.12 0.89 18.77
CA GLY A 120 -21.57 0.68 18.86
C GLY A 120 -21.95 -0.06 20.14
N THR A 121 -22.55 -1.24 19.99
CA THR A 121 -22.98 -2.09 21.12
C THR A 121 -21.84 -2.91 21.74
N GLY A 122 -20.62 -2.77 21.23
CA GLY A 122 -19.42 -3.44 21.77
C GLY A 122 -19.23 -4.88 21.31
N ASN A 123 -19.95 -5.34 20.29
CA ASN A 123 -19.86 -6.72 19.81
C ASN A 123 -18.44 -7.10 19.36
N LEU A 124 -17.75 -6.17 18.68
CA LEU A 124 -16.36 -6.35 18.31
C LEU A 124 -15.43 -6.10 19.51
N THR A 125 -15.66 -5.05 20.29
CA THR A 125 -14.91 -4.72 21.52
C THR A 125 -14.74 -5.92 22.44
N VAL A 126 -15.82 -6.66 22.73
CA VAL A 126 -15.81 -7.83 23.62
C VAL A 126 -14.85 -8.90 23.16
N GLU A 127 -14.86 -9.21 21.87
CA GLU A 127 -13.99 -10.25 21.31
C GLU A 127 -12.53 -9.79 21.27
N LEU A 128 -12.29 -8.50 21.04
CA LEU A 128 -10.95 -7.91 21.14
C LEU A 128 -10.39 -7.99 22.57
N VAL A 129 -11.20 -7.69 23.59
CA VAL A 129 -10.81 -7.83 25.01
C VAL A 129 -10.51 -9.30 25.34
N LYS A 130 -11.36 -10.23 24.89
CA LYS A 130 -11.12 -11.69 25.09
C LYS A 130 -9.83 -12.18 24.43
N ALA A 131 -9.40 -11.53 23.35
CA ALA A 131 -8.12 -11.81 22.69
C ALA A 131 -6.92 -11.21 23.45
N GLY A 132 -7.15 -10.43 24.51
CA GLY A 132 -6.13 -9.79 25.34
C GLY A 132 -5.66 -8.44 24.81
N ALA A 133 -6.42 -7.80 23.91
CA ALA A 133 -6.06 -6.50 23.36
C ALA A 133 -6.35 -5.35 24.33
N VAL A 134 -5.55 -4.28 24.22
CA VAL A 134 -5.81 -2.99 24.85
C VAL A 134 -6.45 -2.06 23.82
N ILE A 135 -7.65 -1.58 24.11
CA ILE A 135 -8.55 -0.94 23.15
C ILE A 135 -8.68 0.55 23.45
N THR A 136 -8.49 1.36 22.42
CA THR A 136 -8.93 2.75 22.36
C THR A 136 -10.17 2.80 21.47
N ALA A 137 -11.35 2.92 22.07
CA ALA A 137 -12.62 2.98 21.38
C ALA A 137 -13.08 4.42 21.20
N VAL A 138 -13.48 4.80 19.98
CA VAL A 138 -13.98 6.14 19.67
C VAL A 138 -15.42 6.04 19.18
N GLU A 139 -16.37 6.48 20.00
CA GLU A 139 -17.80 6.42 19.71
C GLU A 139 -18.39 7.84 19.66
N LYS A 140 -19.21 8.12 18.65
CA LYS A 140 -19.85 9.43 18.49
C LYS A 140 -21.18 9.50 19.24
N ASP A 141 -21.89 8.39 19.36
CA ASP A 141 -23.13 8.31 20.12
C ASP A 141 -22.82 8.26 21.62
N ARG A 142 -23.20 9.32 22.33
CA ARG A 142 -22.99 9.45 23.77
C ARG A 142 -23.59 8.29 24.57
N ASN A 143 -24.80 7.83 24.22
CA ASN A 143 -25.47 6.77 24.98
C ASN A 143 -24.73 5.44 24.82
N LEU A 144 -24.22 5.14 23.62
CA LEU A 144 -23.41 3.95 23.37
C LEU A 144 -22.04 4.06 24.05
N ALA A 145 -21.41 5.24 24.01
CA ALA A 145 -20.16 5.49 24.71
C ALA A 145 -20.32 5.28 26.24
N ASP A 146 -21.38 5.83 26.85
CA ASP A 146 -21.64 5.70 28.29
C ASP A 146 -21.97 4.25 28.69
N LYS A 147 -22.68 3.51 27.84
CA LYS A 147 -22.90 2.06 28.04
C LYS A 147 -21.58 1.28 28.02
N LEU A 148 -20.70 1.55 27.07
CA LEU A 148 -19.39 0.89 26.99
C LEU A 148 -18.51 1.25 28.20
N ARG A 149 -18.48 2.51 28.62
CA ARG A 149 -17.78 2.93 29.84
C ARG A 149 -18.27 2.18 31.07
N THR A 150 -19.60 2.07 31.21
CA THR A 150 -20.21 1.34 32.33
C THR A 150 -19.86 -0.15 32.28
N GLN A 151 -19.85 -0.76 31.08
CA GLN A 151 -19.52 -2.16 30.90
C GLN A 151 -18.07 -2.48 31.30
N TYR A 152 -17.14 -1.57 31.03
CA TYR A 152 -15.71 -1.73 31.30
C TYR A 152 -15.20 -0.82 32.43
N ASP A 153 -16.09 -0.45 33.36
CA ASP A 153 -15.70 0.39 34.51
C ASP A 153 -14.67 -0.35 35.37
N GLY A 154 -13.52 0.30 35.60
CA GLY A 154 -12.37 -0.29 36.29
C GLY A 154 -11.53 -1.27 35.47
N ASP A 155 -11.81 -1.47 34.18
CA ASP A 155 -10.97 -2.26 33.27
C ASP A 155 -10.06 -1.36 32.42
N ASP A 156 -8.78 -1.30 32.80
CA ASP A 156 -7.76 -0.51 32.11
C ASP A 156 -7.49 -0.99 30.66
N ALA A 157 -8.00 -2.16 30.26
CA ALA A 157 -7.87 -2.65 28.90
C ALA A 157 -8.74 -1.87 27.90
N VAL A 158 -9.76 -1.12 28.34
CA VAL A 158 -10.68 -0.40 27.43
C VAL A 158 -10.79 1.07 27.79
N THR A 159 -10.32 1.94 26.90
CA THR A 159 -10.50 3.40 26.99
C THR A 159 -11.54 3.86 25.98
N VAL A 160 -12.60 4.53 26.44
CA VAL A 160 -13.72 4.98 25.58
C VAL A 160 -13.78 6.52 25.46
N HIS A 161 -13.54 7.02 24.25
CA HIS A 161 -13.68 8.43 23.90
C HIS A 161 -15.03 8.70 23.23
N GLU A 162 -15.80 9.62 23.79
CA GLU A 162 -17.00 10.16 23.15
C GLU A 162 -16.57 11.27 22.19
N ALA A 163 -16.43 10.97 20.91
CA ALA A 163 -15.98 11.93 19.92
C ALA A 163 -16.39 11.56 18.49
N ASP A 164 -16.51 12.58 17.64
CA ASP A 164 -16.50 12.37 16.19
C ASP A 164 -15.07 12.06 15.74
N PHE A 165 -14.83 10.84 15.27
CA PHE A 165 -13.50 10.39 14.86
C PHE A 165 -12.82 11.35 13.86
N LEU A 166 -13.57 11.96 12.94
CA LEU A 166 -13.00 12.87 11.94
C LEU A 166 -12.55 14.21 12.53
N LYS A 167 -12.98 14.53 13.76
CA LYS A 167 -12.58 15.74 14.51
C LYS A 167 -11.63 15.41 15.66
N TRP A 168 -11.57 14.15 16.06
CA TRP A 168 -10.73 13.67 17.13
C TRP A 168 -9.29 13.48 16.64
N ASN A 169 -8.33 13.93 17.45
CA ASN A 169 -6.93 13.94 17.03
C ASN A 169 -6.26 12.59 17.33
N VAL A 170 -6.48 11.62 16.44
CA VAL A 170 -5.88 10.29 16.52
C VAL A 170 -4.35 10.31 16.56
N ALA A 171 -3.71 11.27 15.88
CA ALA A 171 -2.25 11.38 15.87
C ALA A 171 -1.71 11.75 17.25
N ARG A 172 -2.41 12.62 17.99
CA ARG A 172 -2.07 12.96 19.37
C ARG A 172 -2.27 11.79 20.32
N GLU A 173 -3.41 11.09 20.22
CA GLU A 173 -3.69 9.95 21.10
C GLU A 173 -2.63 8.86 20.97
N PHE A 174 -2.22 8.56 19.74
CA PHE A 174 -1.24 7.52 19.44
C PHE A 174 0.21 8.02 19.36
N GLU A 175 0.50 9.27 19.75
CA GLU A 175 1.85 9.84 19.71
C GLU A 175 2.86 8.98 20.50
N HIS A 176 2.44 8.47 21.66
CA HIS A 176 3.24 7.58 22.50
C HIS A 176 3.64 6.28 21.77
N VAL A 177 2.75 5.73 20.94
CA VAL A 177 3.03 4.55 20.12
C VAL A 177 4.05 4.90 19.05
N THR A 178 3.82 5.99 18.30
CA THR A 178 4.72 6.44 17.23
C THR A 178 6.12 6.74 17.76
N ALA A 179 6.23 7.43 18.90
CA ALA A 179 7.50 7.74 19.54
C ALA A 179 8.25 6.46 19.97
N LYS A 180 7.55 5.49 20.56
CA LYS A 180 8.14 4.19 20.93
C LYS A 180 8.64 3.43 19.70
N VAL A 181 7.84 3.37 18.64
CA VAL A 181 8.24 2.71 17.37
C VAL A 181 9.48 3.38 16.79
N ALA A 182 9.52 4.71 16.74
CA ALA A 182 10.67 5.46 16.26
C ALA A 182 11.94 5.21 17.08
N ALA A 183 11.83 5.23 18.42
CA ALA A 183 12.95 4.95 19.32
C ALA A 183 13.53 3.55 19.13
N LEU A 184 12.66 2.54 18.96
CA LEU A 184 13.11 1.17 18.68
C LEU A 184 13.74 1.06 17.29
N ASN A 185 13.13 1.71 16.28
CA ASN A 185 13.63 1.67 14.91
C ASN A 185 14.98 2.38 14.74
N ALA A 186 15.37 3.26 15.67
CA ALA A 186 16.70 3.88 15.68
C ALA A 186 17.85 2.89 15.87
N ILE A 187 17.57 1.68 16.37
CA ILE A 187 18.54 0.57 16.47
C ILE A 187 18.93 0.03 15.08
N GLY A 188 18.10 0.30 14.07
CA GLY A 188 18.23 -0.26 12.73
C GLY A 188 17.44 -1.55 12.55
N ALA A 189 17.47 -2.07 11.32
CA ALA A 189 16.84 -3.33 10.99
C ALA A 189 17.71 -4.53 11.40
N ASP A 190 17.08 -5.68 11.68
CA ASP A 190 17.79 -6.95 11.81
C ASP A 190 18.34 -7.44 10.45
N GLU A 191 19.06 -8.56 10.45
CA GLU A 191 19.64 -9.20 9.24
C GLU A 191 18.59 -9.56 8.16
N ARG A 192 17.29 -9.57 8.51
CA ARG A 192 16.17 -9.84 7.61
C ARG A 192 15.49 -8.56 7.12
N GLY A 193 16.01 -7.38 7.49
CA GLY A 193 15.42 -6.09 7.16
C GLY A 193 14.18 -5.75 8.02
N VAL A 194 13.98 -6.45 9.14
CA VAL A 194 12.84 -6.20 10.04
C VAL A 194 13.24 -5.21 11.12
N TYR A 195 12.46 -4.13 11.25
CA TYR A 195 12.71 -3.14 12.29
C TYR A 195 12.00 -3.55 13.60
N PRO A 196 12.66 -3.44 14.76
CA PRO A 196 12.10 -3.92 16.03
C PRO A 196 10.81 -3.19 16.43
N GLY A 197 10.69 -1.90 16.10
CA GLY A 197 9.47 -1.12 16.35
C GLY A 197 8.28 -1.56 15.50
N ASP A 198 8.46 -2.27 14.37
CA ASP A 198 7.35 -2.72 13.52
C ASP A 198 6.38 -3.66 14.27
N ALA A 199 6.87 -4.37 15.30
CA ALA A 199 6.07 -5.23 16.16
C ALA A 199 5.25 -4.45 17.21
N HIS A 200 5.58 -3.19 17.46
CA HIS A 200 4.94 -2.33 18.48
C HIS A 200 3.94 -1.33 17.90
N ARG A 201 3.80 -1.28 16.58
CA ARG A 201 2.73 -0.52 15.92
C ARG A 201 1.36 -1.05 16.35
N ALA A 202 0.44 -0.12 16.56
CA ALA A 202 -0.95 -0.42 16.86
C ALA A 202 -1.68 -1.02 15.64
N LYS A 203 -2.92 -1.45 15.85
CA LYS A 203 -3.81 -1.96 14.81
C LYS A 203 -5.13 -1.22 14.83
N VAL A 204 -5.89 -1.33 13.75
CA VAL A 204 -7.25 -0.79 13.66
C VAL A 204 -8.18 -1.93 13.29
N VAL A 205 -9.25 -2.13 14.05
CA VAL A 205 -10.30 -3.10 13.71
C VAL A 205 -11.63 -2.40 13.95
N ALA A 206 -12.42 -2.18 12.90
CA ALA A 206 -13.64 -1.37 13.05
C ALA A 206 -14.73 -1.71 12.02
N ASN A 207 -15.97 -1.75 12.49
CA ASN A 207 -17.16 -1.76 11.64
C ASN A 207 -17.65 -0.33 11.41
N ILE A 208 -17.04 0.35 10.45
CA ILE A 208 -17.24 1.79 10.24
C ILE A 208 -18.52 2.12 9.45
N PRO A 209 -19.19 3.25 9.74
CA PRO A 209 -20.27 3.77 8.90
C PRO A 209 -19.81 4.10 7.47
N TYR A 210 -20.60 3.71 6.48
CA TYR A 210 -20.20 3.78 5.05
C TYR A 210 -19.96 5.19 4.50
N ASN A 211 -20.61 6.20 5.08
CA ASN A 211 -20.54 7.58 4.61
C ASN A 211 -19.21 8.28 4.97
N ILE A 212 -18.53 7.84 6.03
CA ILE A 212 -17.28 8.47 6.51
C ILE A 212 -16.02 7.68 6.15
N THR A 213 -16.17 6.50 5.57
CA THR A 213 -15.08 5.57 5.26
C THR A 213 -13.93 6.19 4.47
N THR A 214 -14.24 7.01 3.47
CA THR A 214 -13.21 7.65 2.63
C THR A 214 -12.33 8.61 3.44
N ASP A 215 -12.92 9.36 4.39
CA ASP A 215 -12.20 10.34 5.19
C ASP A 215 -11.43 9.68 6.35
N ILE A 216 -11.96 8.57 6.89
CA ILE A 216 -11.22 7.69 7.80
C ILE A 216 -9.94 7.19 7.12
N LEU A 217 -10.04 6.65 5.90
CA LEU A 217 -8.87 6.17 5.16
C LEU A 217 -7.86 7.30 4.85
N LYS A 218 -8.32 8.50 4.49
CA LYS A 218 -7.42 9.64 4.27
C LYS A 218 -6.63 10.02 5.52
N THR A 219 -7.21 9.83 6.69
CA THR A 219 -6.61 10.14 7.99
C THR A 219 -5.65 9.05 8.43
N LEU A 220 -6.06 7.79 8.32
CA LEU A 220 -5.32 6.65 8.88
C LEU A 220 -4.22 6.12 7.96
N LEU A 221 -4.44 6.04 6.64
CA LEU A 221 -3.46 5.43 5.73
C LEU A 221 -2.05 6.07 5.78
N PRO A 222 -1.89 7.41 5.94
CA PRO A 222 -0.57 8.01 6.11
C PRO A 222 0.15 7.64 7.41
N MET A 223 -0.54 7.03 8.38
CA MET A 223 -0.01 6.72 9.71
C MET A 223 0.65 5.33 9.79
N GLY A 224 1.36 4.90 8.75
CA GLY A 224 1.99 3.57 8.71
C GLY A 224 3.17 3.35 9.66
N ASP A 225 3.70 4.42 10.26
CA ASP A 225 4.63 4.33 11.38
C ASP A 225 3.91 4.09 12.73
N THR A 226 2.59 4.31 12.79
CA THR A 226 1.75 4.10 13.97
C THR A 226 0.99 2.79 13.88
N PHE A 227 0.39 2.51 12.72
CA PHE A 227 -0.53 1.39 12.52
C PHE A 227 0.01 0.39 11.51
N ARG A 228 -0.01 -0.90 11.89
CA ARG A 228 0.52 -2.00 11.08
C ARG A 228 -0.52 -2.68 10.23
N ASP A 229 -1.68 -2.96 10.81
CA ASP A 229 -2.77 -3.68 10.18
C ASP A 229 -4.07 -2.92 10.48
N MET A 230 -4.87 -2.70 9.44
CA MET A 230 -6.17 -2.06 9.56
C MET A 230 -7.22 -2.92 8.87
N VAL A 231 -8.24 -3.34 9.60
CA VAL A 231 -9.34 -4.16 9.08
C VAL A 231 -10.64 -3.41 9.26
N PHE A 232 -11.35 -3.19 8.15
CA PHE A 232 -12.64 -2.52 8.17
C PHE A 232 -13.71 -3.26 7.38
N MET A 233 -14.95 -2.99 7.75
CA MET A 233 -16.12 -3.30 6.95
C MET A 233 -16.35 -2.23 5.87
N PHE A 234 -16.65 -2.65 4.64
CA PHE A 234 -17.01 -1.79 3.52
C PHE A 234 -18.24 -2.31 2.81
N GLN A 235 -18.95 -1.41 2.12
CA GLN A 235 -19.83 -1.83 1.03
C GLN A 235 -19.01 -2.52 -0.06
N GLU A 236 -19.52 -3.63 -0.61
CA GLU A 236 -18.82 -4.46 -1.60
C GLU A 236 -18.40 -3.64 -2.85
N GLU A 237 -19.26 -2.73 -3.32
CA GLU A 237 -18.95 -1.87 -4.46
C GLU A 237 -17.78 -0.90 -4.16
N VAL A 238 -17.76 -0.34 -2.95
CA VAL A 238 -16.72 0.62 -2.53
C VAL A 238 -15.39 -0.09 -2.37
N ALA A 239 -15.38 -1.27 -1.73
CA ALA A 239 -14.19 -2.09 -1.59
C ALA A 239 -13.58 -2.43 -2.96
N ARG A 240 -14.39 -2.91 -3.91
CA ARG A 240 -13.94 -3.23 -5.27
C ARG A 240 -13.23 -2.05 -5.93
N ARG A 241 -13.74 -0.83 -5.74
CA ARG A 241 -13.15 0.40 -6.30
C ARG A 241 -11.81 0.77 -5.67
N LEU A 242 -11.66 0.52 -4.37
CA LEU A 242 -10.48 0.92 -3.61
C LEU A 242 -9.31 -0.06 -3.77
N ILE A 243 -9.59 -1.37 -3.70
CA ILE A 243 -8.55 -2.39 -3.60
C ILE A 243 -8.07 -2.92 -4.95
N ARG A 244 -8.83 -2.75 -6.03
CA ARG A 244 -8.40 -3.18 -7.37
C ARG A 244 -7.13 -2.44 -7.77
N GLN A 245 -6.14 -3.19 -8.23
CA GLN A 245 -4.88 -2.69 -8.76
C GLN A 245 -4.86 -2.56 -10.29
N ASP A 246 -5.87 -3.13 -10.97
CA ASP A 246 -5.90 -3.23 -12.43
C ASP A 246 -5.92 -1.84 -13.09
N SER A 247 -4.75 -1.38 -13.54
CA SER A 247 -4.64 -0.18 -14.36
C SER A 247 -5.48 -0.36 -15.62
N GLY A 248 -6.40 0.58 -15.88
CA GLY A 248 -7.33 0.57 -16.99
C GLY A 248 -8.78 0.29 -16.57
N ALA A 249 -8.99 -0.24 -15.36
CA ALA A 249 -10.32 -0.47 -14.83
C ALA A 249 -11.15 0.82 -14.80
N SER A 250 -12.43 0.72 -15.16
CA SER A 250 -13.33 1.87 -15.34
C SER A 250 -13.63 2.66 -14.05
N ASP A 251 -13.31 2.03 -12.92
CA ASP A 251 -13.60 2.47 -11.56
C ASP A 251 -12.36 2.91 -10.78
N TYR A 252 -11.15 2.80 -11.36
CA TYR A 252 -9.89 3.29 -10.80
C TYR A 252 -9.89 4.82 -10.69
N ARG A 253 -9.57 5.34 -9.49
CA ARG A 253 -9.79 6.74 -9.09
C ARG A 253 -8.63 7.29 -8.25
N PRO A 254 -8.59 8.59 -7.94
CA PRO A 254 -7.56 9.17 -7.05
C PRO A 254 -7.46 8.49 -5.69
N MET A 255 -8.58 8.01 -5.12
CA MET A 255 -8.55 7.26 -3.86
C MET A 255 -7.91 5.88 -4.01
N SER A 256 -8.05 5.20 -5.15
CA SER A 256 -7.33 3.95 -5.44
C SER A 256 -5.81 4.20 -5.44
N VAL A 257 -5.35 5.26 -6.11
CA VAL A 257 -3.93 5.67 -6.08
C VAL A 257 -3.46 5.95 -4.66
N ARG A 258 -4.25 6.66 -3.84
CA ARG A 258 -3.92 6.92 -2.43
C ARG A 258 -3.81 5.65 -1.60
N VAL A 259 -4.76 4.73 -1.74
CA VAL A 259 -4.75 3.43 -1.05
C VAL A 259 -3.46 2.67 -1.37
N HIS A 260 -3.13 2.51 -2.66
CA HIS A 260 -1.94 1.75 -3.08
C HIS A 260 -0.61 2.47 -2.81
N TYR A 261 -0.61 3.80 -2.76
CA TYR A 261 0.56 4.58 -2.34
C TYR A 261 0.91 4.29 -0.88
N TYR A 262 -0.08 4.40 0.02
CA TYR A 262 0.14 4.29 1.46
C TYR A 262 0.05 2.87 2.01
N SER A 263 -0.51 1.90 1.28
CA SER A 263 -0.79 0.58 1.85
C SER A 263 -0.80 -0.53 0.80
N GLU A 264 -0.80 -1.76 1.30
CA GLU A 264 -1.18 -2.96 0.54
C GLU A 264 -2.58 -3.41 0.98
N PRO A 265 -3.63 -3.12 0.19
CA PRO A 265 -4.98 -3.58 0.50
C PRO A 265 -5.17 -5.07 0.14
N TYR A 266 -6.00 -5.77 0.90
CA TYR A 266 -6.36 -7.16 0.63
C TYR A 266 -7.83 -7.43 0.97
N TYR A 267 -8.51 -8.17 0.09
CA TYR A 267 -9.88 -8.61 0.31
C TYR A 267 -9.90 -9.83 1.24
N ILE A 268 -10.73 -9.80 2.29
CA ILE A 268 -10.80 -10.91 3.25
C ILE A 268 -11.98 -11.81 2.89
N ARG A 269 -13.21 -11.28 2.90
CA ARG A 269 -14.42 -12.04 2.50
C ARG A 269 -15.64 -11.14 2.25
N PRO A 270 -16.67 -11.64 1.52
CA PRO A 270 -17.98 -11.01 1.49
C PRO A 270 -18.71 -11.18 2.82
N VAL A 271 -19.62 -10.26 3.14
CA VAL A 271 -20.44 -10.24 4.36
C VAL A 271 -21.88 -9.88 3.96
N THR A 272 -22.81 -10.80 4.23
CA THR A 272 -24.21 -10.63 3.85
C THR A 272 -24.94 -9.63 4.74
N ALA A 273 -25.98 -8.99 4.22
CA ALA A 273 -26.80 -8.04 4.98
C ALA A 273 -27.41 -8.67 6.26
N SER A 274 -27.69 -9.97 6.24
CA SER A 274 -28.20 -10.72 7.41
C SER A 274 -27.23 -10.80 8.59
N CYS A 275 -25.96 -10.42 8.39
CA CYS A 275 -24.97 -10.36 9.47
C CYS A 275 -25.15 -9.12 10.36
N PHE A 276 -26.10 -8.25 10.06
CA PHE A 276 -26.33 -6.99 10.75
C PHE A 276 -27.77 -6.83 11.24
N ASP A 277 -27.96 -6.04 12.29
CA ASP A 277 -29.26 -5.57 12.77
C ASP A 277 -29.25 -4.04 13.00
N PRO A 278 -30.12 -3.27 12.33
CA PRO A 278 -30.94 -3.69 11.18
C PRO A 278 -30.06 -4.08 9.98
N PRO A 279 -30.54 -4.91 9.04
CA PRO A 279 -29.77 -5.26 7.85
C PRO A 279 -29.58 -4.04 6.92
N PRO A 280 -28.39 -3.83 6.35
CA PRO A 280 -28.17 -2.81 5.33
C PRO A 280 -28.87 -3.14 4.01
N ASN A 281 -29.12 -2.12 3.20
CA ASN A 281 -29.71 -2.26 1.86
C ASN A 281 -28.74 -2.80 0.81
N VAL A 282 -27.47 -3.02 1.17
CA VAL A 282 -26.41 -3.42 0.25
C VAL A 282 -25.50 -4.46 0.89
N GLU A 283 -24.89 -5.27 0.04
CA GLU A 283 -23.87 -6.25 0.43
C GLU A 283 -22.60 -5.56 0.94
N SER A 284 -21.96 -6.21 1.91
CA SER A 284 -20.77 -5.72 2.58
C SER A 284 -19.60 -6.68 2.40
N CYS A 285 -18.42 -6.27 2.83
CA CYS A 285 -17.23 -7.10 2.83
C CYS A 285 -16.21 -6.61 3.83
N LEU A 286 -15.35 -7.53 4.22
CA LEU A 286 -14.23 -7.27 5.10
C LEU A 286 -12.97 -7.06 4.26
N VAL A 287 -12.29 -5.93 4.50
CA VAL A 287 -11.09 -5.53 3.78
C VAL A 287 -10.00 -5.16 4.78
N GLY A 288 -8.80 -5.67 4.52
CA GLY A 288 -7.61 -5.30 5.27
C GLY A 288 -6.70 -4.37 4.49
N PHE A 289 -5.94 -3.56 5.20
CA PHE A 289 -4.87 -2.72 4.69
C PHE A 289 -3.64 -2.92 5.55
N ARG A 290 -2.49 -3.07 4.91
CA ARG A 290 -1.18 -3.00 5.57
C ARG A 290 -0.53 -1.66 5.20
N PRO A 291 -0.67 -0.62 6.04
CA PRO A 291 -0.02 0.66 5.77
C PRO A 291 1.50 0.50 5.73
N LYS A 292 2.11 1.20 4.79
CA LYS A 292 3.56 1.23 4.62
C LYS A 292 4.14 2.24 5.60
N PRO A 293 5.16 1.89 6.41
CA PRO A 293 5.91 2.88 7.15
C PRO A 293 6.56 3.89 6.20
N ARG A 294 6.89 5.08 6.70
CA ARG A 294 7.38 6.18 5.84
C ARG A 294 8.62 5.80 5.04
N ARG A 295 9.48 4.94 5.60
CA ARG A 295 10.68 4.39 4.94
C ARG A 295 10.40 3.51 3.72
N GLU A 296 9.18 2.99 3.57
CA GLU A 296 8.76 2.14 2.45
C GLU A 296 7.94 2.90 1.39
N LEU A 297 7.63 4.18 1.63
CA LEU A 297 6.86 4.97 0.67
C LEU A 297 7.70 5.32 -0.57
N PRO A 298 7.10 5.34 -1.78
CA PRO A 298 7.81 5.74 -2.98
C PRO A 298 8.40 7.14 -2.88
N ALA A 299 9.65 7.30 -3.31
CA ALA A 299 10.36 8.57 -3.27
C ALA A 299 9.71 9.61 -4.21
N LEU A 300 9.38 10.79 -3.65
CA LEU A 300 8.77 11.90 -4.36
C LEU A 300 9.72 13.09 -4.45
N ARG A 301 9.77 13.74 -5.62
CA ARG A 301 10.44 15.04 -5.82
C ARG A 301 9.53 16.20 -5.39
N GLY A 302 9.04 16.13 -4.16
CA GLY A 302 8.06 17.06 -3.59
C GLY A 302 7.36 16.45 -2.39
N THR A 303 6.33 17.12 -1.90
CA THR A 303 5.53 16.60 -0.78
C THR A 303 4.42 15.68 -1.27
N GLU A 304 3.95 14.78 -0.41
CA GLU A 304 2.77 13.93 -0.68
C GLU A 304 1.54 14.78 -1.02
N LYS A 305 1.38 15.94 -0.36
CA LYS A 305 0.30 16.90 -0.69
C LYS A 305 0.37 17.33 -2.14
N GLN A 306 1.55 17.71 -2.64
CA GLN A 306 1.75 18.07 -4.05
C GLN A 306 1.46 16.89 -4.98
N PHE A 307 1.91 15.69 -4.60
CA PHE A 307 1.66 14.47 -5.38
C PHE A 307 0.16 14.16 -5.50
N PHE A 308 -0.60 14.19 -4.40
CA PHE A 308 -2.04 13.91 -4.47
C PHE A 308 -2.85 15.02 -5.14
N SER A 309 -2.43 16.28 -5.04
CA SER A 309 -3.00 17.36 -5.87
C SER A 309 -2.73 17.13 -7.36
N PHE A 310 -1.53 16.65 -7.71
CA PHE A 310 -1.20 16.26 -9.08
C PHE A 310 -2.05 15.09 -9.57
N VAL A 311 -2.20 14.03 -8.77
CA VAL A 311 -3.08 12.89 -9.09
C VAL A 311 -4.53 13.37 -9.29
N GLN A 312 -5.04 14.26 -8.44
CA GLN A 312 -6.37 14.84 -8.63
C GLN A 312 -6.49 15.55 -9.98
N ALA A 313 -5.48 16.33 -10.38
CA ALA A 313 -5.46 16.97 -11.68
C ALA A 313 -5.48 15.95 -12.83
N CYS A 314 -4.76 14.82 -12.72
CA CYS A 314 -4.82 13.75 -13.72
C CYS A 314 -6.23 13.22 -13.96
N PHE A 315 -7.09 13.22 -12.94
CA PHE A 315 -8.47 12.72 -13.00
C PHE A 315 -9.54 13.83 -13.14
N ALA A 316 -9.15 15.09 -13.34
CA ALA A 316 -10.08 16.24 -13.36
C ALA A 316 -11.27 16.04 -14.31
N GLN A 317 -11.03 15.51 -15.52
CA GLN A 317 -12.09 15.12 -16.45
C GLN A 317 -11.98 13.62 -16.76
N LYS A 318 -12.89 12.83 -16.19
CA LYS A 318 -12.86 11.34 -16.27
C LYS A 318 -12.74 10.82 -17.70
N ARG A 319 -13.42 11.46 -18.66
CA ARG A 319 -13.52 10.99 -20.07
C ARG A 319 -12.43 11.52 -21.00
N LYS A 320 -11.53 12.39 -20.52
CA LYS A 320 -10.47 12.97 -21.36
C LYS A 320 -9.15 12.20 -21.21
N MET A 321 -8.32 12.32 -22.24
CA MET A 321 -6.94 11.84 -22.23
C MET A 321 -6.13 12.56 -21.15
N LEU A 322 -5.14 11.87 -20.59
CA LEU A 322 -4.29 12.39 -19.52
C LEU A 322 -3.65 13.72 -19.92
N LYS A 323 -3.17 13.84 -21.16
CA LYS A 323 -2.59 15.08 -21.69
C LYS A 323 -3.52 16.30 -21.55
N ASN A 324 -4.81 16.11 -21.82
CA ASN A 324 -5.77 17.21 -21.74
C ASN A 324 -6.02 17.65 -20.30
N ASN A 325 -5.99 16.71 -19.36
CA ASN A 325 -6.11 17.02 -17.93
C ASN A 325 -4.85 17.72 -17.39
N LEU A 326 -3.66 17.34 -17.87
CA LEU A 326 -2.38 17.88 -17.42
C LEU A 326 -2.04 19.27 -17.96
N ARG A 327 -2.72 19.76 -19.00
CA ARG A 327 -2.52 21.11 -19.56
C ARG A 327 -2.70 22.24 -18.55
N ALA A 328 -3.53 22.03 -17.52
CA ALA A 328 -3.70 22.99 -16.43
C ALA A 328 -2.50 23.00 -15.45
N VAL A 329 -1.62 22.01 -15.56
CA VAL A 329 -0.52 21.77 -14.62
C VAL A 329 0.84 22.03 -15.27
N CYS A 330 1.06 21.65 -16.53
CA CYS A 330 2.33 21.82 -17.23
C CYS A 330 2.14 21.97 -18.74
N ASP A 331 3.17 22.49 -19.41
CA ASP A 331 3.18 22.76 -20.85
C ASP A 331 3.11 21.48 -21.69
N ASP A 332 2.57 21.60 -22.91
CA ASP A 332 2.36 20.47 -23.83
C ASP A 332 3.69 19.74 -24.15
N GLU A 333 4.82 20.45 -24.24
CA GLU A 333 6.14 19.86 -24.46
C GLU A 333 6.57 18.95 -23.29
N VAL A 334 6.30 19.37 -22.05
CA VAL A 334 6.63 18.59 -20.85
C VAL A 334 5.74 17.35 -20.77
N ILE A 335 4.46 17.49 -21.14
CA ILE A 335 3.51 16.37 -21.16
C ILE A 335 3.93 15.32 -22.20
N ALA A 336 4.26 15.74 -23.42
CA ALA A 336 4.69 14.83 -24.49
C ALA A 336 5.95 14.05 -24.09
N ALA A 337 6.97 14.77 -23.58
CA ALA A 337 8.20 14.17 -23.06
C ALA A 337 7.95 13.20 -21.91
N ALA A 338 7.03 13.52 -21.00
CA ALA A 338 6.71 12.66 -19.87
C ALA A 338 6.00 11.37 -20.31
N LEU A 339 5.08 11.45 -21.27
CA LEU A 339 4.40 10.28 -21.82
C LEU A 339 5.38 9.36 -22.56
N GLU A 340 6.29 9.95 -23.35
CA GLU A 340 7.36 9.21 -24.02
C GLU A 340 8.28 8.50 -23.01
N TYR A 341 8.72 9.20 -21.95
CA TYR A 341 9.52 8.62 -20.87
C TYR A 341 8.82 7.43 -20.18
N LEU A 342 7.50 7.47 -20.04
CA LEU A 342 6.72 6.37 -19.48
C LEU A 342 6.43 5.25 -20.50
N GLY A 343 6.78 5.41 -21.78
CA GLY A 343 6.39 4.49 -22.85
C GLY A 343 4.89 4.46 -23.09
N ARG A 344 4.19 5.58 -22.89
CA ARG A 344 2.73 5.71 -23.02
C ARG A 344 2.34 6.57 -24.21
N ASP A 345 1.25 6.20 -24.88
CA ASP A 345 0.73 6.97 -26.01
C ASP A 345 -0.06 8.22 -25.55
N GLU A 346 -0.27 9.17 -26.48
CA GLU A 346 -1.02 10.40 -26.20
C GLU A 346 -2.52 10.21 -25.89
N LYS A 347 -3.08 9.05 -26.24
CA LYS A 347 -4.48 8.67 -25.98
C LYS A 347 -4.65 8.07 -24.58
N THR A 348 -3.55 7.79 -23.88
CA THR A 348 -3.54 7.30 -22.50
C THR A 348 -4.40 8.17 -21.61
N ARG A 349 -5.25 7.53 -20.80
CA ARG A 349 -6.10 8.15 -19.77
C ARG A 349 -5.54 7.83 -18.39
N ALA A 350 -5.82 8.70 -17.42
CA ALA A 350 -5.31 8.58 -16.06
C ALA A 350 -5.55 7.19 -15.44
N GLN A 351 -6.75 6.62 -15.61
CA GLN A 351 -7.08 5.30 -15.08
C GLN A 351 -6.18 4.16 -15.59
N GLN A 352 -5.44 4.35 -16.70
CA GLN A 352 -4.55 3.35 -17.30
C GLN A 352 -3.12 3.36 -16.73
N LEU A 353 -2.80 4.31 -15.85
CA LEU A 353 -1.50 4.40 -15.19
C LEU A 353 -1.48 3.52 -13.94
N THR A 354 -0.37 2.82 -13.75
CA THR A 354 0.01 2.12 -12.52
C THR A 354 0.51 3.11 -11.45
N MET A 355 0.60 2.65 -10.20
CA MET A 355 1.11 3.45 -9.09
C MET A 355 2.54 3.98 -9.35
N ASP A 356 3.44 3.12 -9.84
CA ASP A 356 4.83 3.50 -10.13
C ASP A 356 4.91 4.51 -11.28
N GLU A 357 4.03 4.41 -12.28
CA GLU A 357 3.94 5.42 -13.34
C GLU A 357 3.45 6.77 -12.83
N TYR A 358 2.53 6.82 -11.85
CA TYR A 358 2.16 8.09 -11.22
C TYR A 358 3.34 8.75 -10.52
N VAL A 359 4.14 7.98 -9.77
CA VAL A 359 5.33 8.49 -9.07
C VAL A 359 6.36 8.99 -10.07
N ARG A 360 6.68 8.20 -11.10
CA ARG A 360 7.61 8.57 -12.17
C ARG A 360 7.14 9.82 -12.92
N LEU A 361 5.86 9.86 -13.30
CA LEU A 361 5.25 11.02 -13.96
C LEU A 361 5.39 12.29 -13.13
N PHE A 362 5.03 12.22 -11.85
CA PHE A 362 5.12 13.37 -10.94
C PHE A 362 6.57 13.86 -10.78
N ASN A 363 7.51 12.93 -10.57
CA ASN A 363 8.93 13.24 -10.41
C ASN A 363 9.52 13.87 -11.67
N PHE A 364 9.11 13.38 -12.85
CA PHE A 364 9.51 13.95 -14.13
C PHE A 364 9.00 15.38 -14.29
N VAL A 365 7.69 15.61 -14.14
CA VAL A 365 7.06 16.94 -14.28
C VAL A 365 7.67 17.95 -13.30
N ARG A 366 7.97 17.53 -12.07
CA ARG A 366 8.62 18.38 -11.06
C ARG A 366 10.05 18.76 -11.42
N SER A 367 10.82 17.82 -11.97
CA SER A 367 12.20 18.07 -12.41
C SER A 367 12.24 19.08 -13.57
N SER A 368 11.31 18.97 -14.51
CA SER A 368 11.18 19.88 -15.65
C SER A 368 10.81 21.32 -15.22
N LYS A 369 9.96 21.49 -14.20
CA LYS A 369 9.63 22.81 -13.63
C LYS A 369 10.78 23.44 -12.83
N GLY A 370 11.60 22.64 -12.16
CA GLY A 370 12.79 23.13 -11.46
C GLY A 370 13.83 23.67 -12.46
N ALA A 371 14.03 22.94 -13.56
CA ALA A 371 14.92 23.35 -14.64
C ALA A 371 14.42 24.59 -15.39
N SER A 372 13.10 24.75 -15.58
CA SER A 372 12.55 25.96 -16.22
C SER A 372 12.73 27.21 -15.37
N LYS A 373 12.50 27.15 -14.05
CA LYS A 373 12.73 28.28 -13.13
C LYS A 373 14.20 28.69 -13.01
N GLN A 374 15.12 27.72 -12.95
CA GLN A 374 16.56 28.01 -12.99
C GLN A 374 16.95 28.66 -14.33
N ARG A 375 16.42 28.16 -15.44
CA ARG A 375 16.65 28.76 -16.77
C ARG A 375 16.05 30.15 -16.90
N GLU A 376 14.89 30.47 -16.33
CA GLU A 376 14.34 31.83 -16.32
C GLU A 376 15.19 32.79 -15.48
N SER A 377 15.73 32.31 -14.35
CA SER A 377 16.67 33.11 -13.53
C SER A 377 18.03 33.34 -14.23
N GLU A 378 18.43 32.42 -15.10
CA GLU A 378 19.68 32.50 -15.87
C GLU A 378 19.47 33.24 -17.19
N SER A 379 18.31 33.08 -17.85
CA SER A 379 17.91 33.87 -19.02
C SER A 379 17.64 35.32 -18.66
N SER A 380 17.11 35.64 -17.49
CA SER A 380 17.00 37.03 -17.04
C SER A 380 18.37 37.66 -16.73
N ARG A 381 19.35 36.86 -16.30
CA ARG A 381 20.77 37.27 -16.24
C ARG A 381 21.39 37.45 -17.64
N ILE A 382 21.05 36.60 -18.60
CA ILE A 382 21.58 36.64 -19.97
C ILE A 382 20.87 37.68 -20.86
N GLU A 383 19.58 37.99 -20.63
CA GLU A 383 18.82 39.05 -21.33
C GLU A 383 19.29 40.45 -20.94
N SER A 384 19.99 40.59 -19.81
CA SER A 384 20.79 41.78 -19.52
C SER A 384 22.04 41.91 -20.42
N ALA A 385 22.29 40.91 -21.28
CA ALA A 385 23.40 40.83 -22.22
C ALA A 385 22.95 40.39 -23.64
N GLY A 386 22.19 41.24 -24.34
CA GLY A 386 22.23 41.38 -25.82
C GLY A 386 21.55 40.32 -26.72
N LYS A 387 20.76 40.82 -27.69
CA LYS A 387 19.97 40.16 -28.77
C LYS A 387 20.84 39.29 -29.72
N GLU A 388 20.38 38.37 -30.57
CA GLU A 388 19.28 38.45 -31.55
C GLU A 388 19.05 37.09 -32.27
N SER A 389 17.78 36.74 -32.54
CA SER A 389 17.22 36.05 -33.72
C SER A 389 17.92 34.86 -34.42
N LYS A 390 17.76 33.64 -33.88
CA LYS A 390 17.71 32.33 -34.62
C LYS A 390 16.54 31.43 -34.16
N SER A 391 15.44 32.11 -33.86
CA SER A 391 14.54 31.85 -32.73
C SER A 391 13.64 30.60 -32.79
N VAL A 392 13.40 29.91 -33.91
CA VAL A 392 12.36 28.84 -33.92
C VAL A 392 12.92 27.44 -34.19
N ARG A 393 13.85 27.30 -35.15
CA ARG A 393 14.48 26.01 -35.47
C ARG A 393 15.50 25.58 -34.42
N GLU A 394 16.23 26.54 -33.84
CA GLU A 394 17.09 26.29 -32.68
C GLU A 394 16.30 26.03 -31.41
N ARG A 395 15.11 26.65 -31.22
CA ARG A 395 14.22 26.31 -30.10
C ARG A 395 13.76 24.86 -30.18
N ARG A 396 13.34 24.38 -31.36
CA ARG A 396 12.90 22.98 -31.55
C ARG A 396 14.04 21.97 -31.34
N ALA A 397 15.23 22.24 -31.88
CA ALA A 397 16.41 21.39 -31.68
C ALA A 397 17.05 21.51 -30.26
N ARG A 398 16.81 22.61 -29.54
CA ARG A 398 17.13 22.75 -28.11
C ARG A 398 16.14 22.00 -27.25
N VAL A 399 14.86 21.98 -27.61
CA VAL A 399 13.82 21.21 -26.93
C VAL A 399 14.13 19.72 -27.08
N GLU A 400 14.39 19.21 -28.28
CA GLU A 400 14.81 17.80 -28.47
C GLU A 400 16.06 17.43 -27.65
N ARG A 401 17.07 18.30 -27.63
CA ARG A 401 18.29 18.08 -26.81
C ARG A 401 18.04 18.22 -25.32
N ALA A 402 17.12 19.09 -24.89
CA ALA A 402 16.74 19.26 -23.49
C ALA A 402 15.86 18.11 -23.00
N THR A 403 14.94 17.62 -23.83
CA THR A 403 14.13 16.43 -23.59
C THR A 403 15.03 15.21 -23.51
N SER A 404 15.96 15.04 -24.46
CA SER A 404 16.95 13.96 -24.44
C SER A 404 17.85 14.04 -23.20
N ARG A 405 18.24 15.24 -22.75
CA ARG A 405 19.00 15.43 -21.50
C ARG A 405 18.18 15.21 -20.24
N LEU A 406 16.90 15.60 -20.20
CA LEU A 406 16.02 15.38 -19.06
C LEU A 406 15.65 13.90 -18.93
N VAL A 407 15.40 13.23 -20.05
CA VAL A 407 15.24 11.78 -20.13
C VAL A 407 16.54 11.10 -19.72
N ALA A 408 17.71 11.52 -20.22
CA ALA A 408 18.99 10.96 -19.81
C ALA A 408 19.35 11.23 -18.33
N GLN A 409 18.98 12.38 -17.76
CA GLN A 409 19.16 12.69 -16.33
C GLN A 409 18.16 11.96 -15.43
N ALA A 410 16.96 11.68 -15.92
CA ALA A 410 15.98 10.85 -15.22
C ALA A 410 16.44 9.37 -15.22
N VAL A 411 16.85 8.85 -16.38
CA VAL A 411 17.34 7.49 -16.56
C VAL A 411 18.69 7.28 -15.84
N GLY A 412 19.63 8.22 -15.91
CA GLY A 412 20.94 8.11 -15.27
C GLY A 412 20.95 8.18 -13.75
N ARG A 413 19.85 8.62 -13.11
CA ARG A 413 19.68 8.54 -11.65
C ARG A 413 19.02 7.24 -11.17
N ASP A 414 18.38 6.49 -12.07
CA ASP A 414 17.83 5.17 -11.76
C ASP A 414 18.89 4.05 -11.89
N VAL A 415 20.13 4.38 -12.32
CA VAL A 415 21.23 3.43 -12.57
C VAL A 415 22.41 3.57 -11.57
N LEU A 416 22.37 4.53 -10.65
CA LEU A 416 23.40 4.70 -9.61
C LEU A 416 22.82 4.32 -8.24
N ASP A 417 22.57 3.03 -8.04
CA ASP A 417 22.36 2.39 -6.73
C ASP A 417 22.81 0.91 -6.77
N GLU A 418 23.73 0.56 -7.68
CA GLU A 418 24.44 -0.73 -7.68
C GLU A 418 25.95 -0.48 -7.80
N ASP A 419 26.65 -0.88 -6.75
CA ASP A 419 28.09 -1.19 -6.62
C ASP A 419 29.10 -0.03 -6.75
N ASP A 420 29.62 0.40 -5.59
CA ASP A 420 30.99 0.93 -5.42
C ASP A 420 31.50 0.47 -4.02
N ASP A 421 31.72 -0.84 -3.89
CA ASP A 421 32.72 -1.38 -2.96
C ASP A 421 33.91 -1.74 -3.85
N ASP A 422 34.88 -0.82 -3.98
CA ASP A 422 36.21 -1.16 -4.47
C ASP A 422 37.25 -0.57 -3.53
N ASP A 423 38.16 -1.46 -3.16
CA ASP A 423 39.27 -1.32 -2.24
C ASP A 423 40.22 -0.18 -2.62
N ASP A 424 40.65 0.60 -1.63
CA ASP A 424 41.88 1.39 -1.73
C ASP A 424 42.79 1.06 -0.54
N GLU A 425 43.68 0.09 -0.77
CA GLU A 425 44.91 -0.09 -0.01
C GLU A 425 45.84 1.12 -0.27
N GLY A 426 46.38 1.73 0.79
CA GLY A 426 47.29 2.86 0.62
C GLY A 426 47.96 3.37 1.90
N ILE A 427 48.71 2.49 2.57
CA ILE A 427 49.95 2.71 3.34
C ILE A 427 50.37 4.19 3.57
N ILE A 428 50.51 4.60 4.84
CA ILE A 428 51.61 5.48 5.31
C ILE A 428 52.10 5.00 6.69
N GLU A 429 53.38 4.61 6.73
CA GLU A 429 54.24 4.43 7.90
C GLU A 429 54.37 5.75 8.70
N VAL A 430 54.19 5.75 10.03
CA VAL A 430 55.22 5.77 11.11
C VAL A 430 54.47 5.75 12.45
#